data_AF-A0A1Q8QKX0-F1
#
_entry.id   AF-A0A1Q8QKX0-F1
#
_cell.length_a   1.000
_cell.length_b   1.000
_cell.length_c   1.000
_cell.angle_alpha   90.00
_cell.angle_beta   90.00
_cell.angle_gamma   90.00
#
_symmetry.space_group_name_H-M   'P 1'
#
loop_
_entity.id
_entity.type
_entity.pdbx_description
1 polymer ?
#
loop_
_entity_poly.entity_id
_entity_poly.type
_entity_poly.pdbx_seq_one_letter_code
_entity_poly.pdbx_strand_id
1 'polypeptide(L)'
;MLMEAMVAEAGLSDRVALLGRRDDVREWLGAADIFVLPSDSEGMPLCITEAMGQGLPVVASAVSGIPEQLGGTGILLPDPAIDPEATALALATALAALAGEPATRQTLGQAGRERARSHFTAPAMIRSWLDLLASLAPALAGARVRYPDPAGYLPPNAAPFGQDIPIGDDLAAAEFLKEGWSHGEGAGRWTEGGRARLALGLPEAARDGFVLELNGRPFLGRGDTPLALTVTVCGREAGRFAWPGSPQPLAAALACLPGTGRFAQQAVVTLAIDGASSPAAHAISDDPRPLGFFLAGLRLTPLSRPGVRP
;
A
#
# COMPACT_ATOMS: atom_id res chain seq x y z
N MET A 1 28.95 -11.13 -21.00
CA MET A 1 29.36 -12.31 -21.78
C MET A 1 28.45 -12.59 -22.98
N LEU A 2 27.15 -12.87 -22.85
CA LEU A 2 26.29 -13.16 -24.02
C LEU A 2 26.18 -11.97 -25.01
N MET A 3 25.91 -10.76 -24.53
CA MET A 3 25.79 -9.57 -25.40
C MET A 3 27.12 -9.18 -26.06
N GLU A 4 28.25 -9.30 -25.36
CA GLU A 4 29.57 -9.00 -25.91
C GLU A 4 29.91 -9.95 -27.07
N ALA A 5 29.57 -11.24 -26.93
CA ALA A 5 29.72 -12.22 -28.00
C ALA A 5 28.83 -11.88 -29.21
N MET A 6 27.56 -11.55 -29.00
CA MET A 6 26.64 -11.15 -30.08
C MET A 6 27.13 -9.92 -30.84
N VAL A 7 27.67 -8.90 -30.14
CA VAL A 7 28.25 -7.70 -30.76
C VAL A 7 29.49 -8.04 -31.60
N ALA A 8 30.35 -8.93 -31.10
CA ALA A 8 31.54 -9.37 -31.81
C ALA A 8 31.18 -10.21 -33.06
N GLU A 9 30.25 -11.15 -32.93
CA GLU A 9 29.76 -11.99 -34.05
C GLU A 9 29.08 -11.15 -35.14
N ALA A 10 28.37 -10.08 -34.77
CA ALA A 10 27.79 -9.13 -35.69
C ALA A 10 28.81 -8.15 -36.31
N GLY A 11 30.06 -8.17 -35.87
CA GLY A 11 31.10 -7.24 -36.35
C GLY A 11 30.87 -5.78 -35.96
N LEU A 12 30.21 -5.53 -34.83
CA LEU A 12 29.79 -4.19 -34.38
C LEU A 12 30.61 -3.66 -33.20
N SER A 13 31.77 -4.26 -32.91
CA SER A 13 32.58 -3.92 -31.74
C SER A 13 33.12 -2.48 -31.74
N ASP A 14 33.21 -1.84 -32.90
CA ASP A 14 33.60 -0.44 -33.08
C ASP A 14 32.42 0.54 -32.98
N ARG A 15 31.18 0.03 -32.90
CA ARG A 15 29.93 0.81 -32.93
C ARG A 15 29.08 0.67 -31.68
N VAL A 16 29.27 -0.39 -30.90
CA VAL A 16 28.49 -0.68 -29.69
C VAL A 16 29.40 -0.66 -28.47
N ALA A 17 29.08 0.19 -27.50
CA ALA A 17 29.75 0.23 -26.21
C ALA A 17 28.81 -0.27 -25.10
N LEU A 18 29.23 -1.30 -24.35
CA LEU A 18 28.51 -1.81 -23.18
C LEU A 18 29.13 -1.23 -21.91
N LEU A 19 28.53 -0.17 -21.38
CA LEU A 19 29.12 0.63 -20.30
C LEU A 19 28.91 0.05 -18.88
N GLY A 20 28.04 -0.95 -18.74
CA GLY A 20 27.68 -1.53 -17.45
C GLY A 20 26.92 -0.55 -16.54
N ARG A 21 26.98 -0.76 -15.22
CA ARG A 21 26.35 0.12 -14.23
C ARG A 21 27.07 1.47 -14.19
N ARG A 22 26.31 2.55 -14.27
CA ARG A 22 26.80 3.93 -14.27
C ARG A 22 26.01 4.77 -13.28
N ASP A 23 26.70 5.74 -12.66
CA ASP A 23 26.10 6.71 -11.74
C ASP A 23 26.03 8.12 -12.38
N ASP A 24 26.61 8.30 -13.57
CA ASP A 24 26.67 9.53 -14.38
C ASP A 24 25.71 9.49 -15.59
N VAL A 25 24.52 8.89 -15.39
CA VAL A 25 23.52 8.70 -16.46
C VAL A 25 23.09 10.03 -17.07
N ARG A 26 23.07 11.12 -16.28
CA ARG A 26 22.70 12.45 -16.75
C ARG A 26 23.65 12.95 -17.84
N GLU A 27 24.95 12.72 -17.68
CA GLU A 27 26.01 13.10 -18.61
C GLU A 27 25.87 12.30 -19.92
N TRP A 28 25.60 11.00 -19.82
CA TRP A 28 25.35 10.15 -20.99
C TRP A 28 24.10 10.54 -21.76
N LEU A 29 22.99 10.81 -21.06
CA LEU A 29 21.78 11.34 -21.71
C LEU A 29 22.04 12.72 -22.34
N GLY A 30 22.87 13.57 -21.72
CA GLY A 30 23.25 14.87 -22.28
C GLY A 30 24.13 14.77 -23.53
N ALA A 31 24.88 13.68 -23.68
CA ALA A 31 25.73 13.42 -24.83
C ALA A 31 25.05 12.61 -25.95
N ALA A 32 23.86 12.05 -25.69
CA ALA A 32 23.12 11.22 -26.64
C ALA A 32 22.33 12.06 -27.66
N ASP A 33 22.09 11.51 -28.85
CA ASP A 33 21.20 12.09 -29.86
C ASP A 33 19.76 11.55 -29.79
N ILE A 34 19.60 10.29 -29.37
CA ILE A 34 18.33 9.54 -29.38
C ILE A 34 18.34 8.60 -28.18
N PHE A 35 17.22 8.51 -27.46
CA PHE A 35 17.01 7.52 -26.41
C PHE A 35 16.09 6.39 -26.91
N VAL A 36 16.44 5.13 -26.60
CA VAL A 36 15.69 3.95 -27.05
C VAL A 36 15.40 3.01 -25.88
N LEU A 37 14.16 2.52 -25.78
CA LEU A 37 13.74 1.51 -24.81
C LEU A 37 12.82 0.45 -25.47
N PRO A 38 13.37 -0.60 -26.10
CA PRO A 38 12.61 -1.67 -26.73
C PRO A 38 12.26 -2.78 -25.72
N SER A 39 11.64 -2.41 -24.60
CA SER A 39 11.34 -3.32 -23.48
C SER A 39 10.08 -4.16 -23.75
N ASP A 40 10.00 -5.37 -23.22
CA ASP A 40 8.81 -6.23 -23.31
C ASP A 40 7.86 -6.06 -22.10
N SER A 41 8.31 -5.41 -21.03
CA SER A 41 7.49 -5.14 -19.86
C SER A 41 8.03 -3.97 -19.05
N GLU A 42 7.15 -3.01 -18.75
CA GLU A 42 7.49 -1.87 -17.90
C GLU A 42 6.32 -1.50 -16.98
N GLY A 43 6.59 -0.70 -15.95
CA GLY A 43 5.55 0.04 -15.22
C GLY A 43 5.33 1.40 -15.87
N MET A 44 5.94 2.42 -15.28
CA MET A 44 6.12 3.75 -15.86
C MET A 44 7.62 4.09 -15.77
N PRO A 45 8.40 3.79 -16.82
CA PRO A 45 9.86 3.82 -16.75
C PRO A 45 10.39 5.24 -16.54
N LEU A 46 11.09 5.46 -15.44
CA LEU A 46 11.68 6.77 -15.11
C LEU A 46 12.70 7.22 -16.16
N CYS A 47 13.41 6.30 -16.79
CA CYS A 47 14.41 6.59 -17.82
C CYS A 47 13.81 7.30 -19.05
N ILE A 48 12.55 7.01 -19.41
CA ILE A 48 11.83 7.77 -20.46
C ILE A 48 11.63 9.23 -20.02
N THR A 49 11.15 9.44 -18.79
CA THR A 49 10.96 10.80 -18.25
C THR A 49 12.29 11.57 -18.15
N GLU A 50 13.37 10.91 -17.77
CA GLU A 50 14.71 11.49 -17.71
C GLU A 50 15.21 11.90 -19.11
N ALA A 51 15.06 11.03 -20.10
CA ALA A 51 15.41 11.30 -21.49
C ALA A 51 14.59 12.46 -22.08
N MET A 52 13.27 12.44 -21.87
CA MET A 52 12.37 13.56 -22.22
C MET A 52 12.82 14.86 -21.52
N GLY A 53 13.16 14.80 -20.24
CA GLY A 53 13.67 15.94 -19.48
C GLY A 53 14.96 16.54 -20.04
N GLN A 54 15.81 15.71 -20.66
CA GLN A 54 17.01 16.15 -21.38
C GLN A 54 16.71 16.68 -22.79
N GLY A 55 15.48 16.52 -23.28
CA GLY A 55 15.07 16.93 -24.61
C GLY A 55 15.53 15.96 -25.69
N LEU A 56 15.70 14.69 -25.35
CA LEU A 56 16.00 13.64 -26.32
C LEU A 56 14.71 13.19 -27.02
N PRO A 57 14.74 12.92 -28.33
CA PRO A 57 13.70 12.13 -28.96
C PRO A 57 13.72 10.71 -28.37
N VAL A 58 12.54 10.22 -27.98
CA VAL A 58 12.37 8.88 -27.38
C VAL A 58 11.72 7.93 -28.38
N VAL A 59 12.32 6.75 -28.53
CA VAL A 59 11.78 5.61 -29.28
C VAL A 59 11.58 4.45 -28.28
N ALA A 60 10.34 4.02 -28.06
CA ALA A 60 10.06 2.99 -27.05
C ALA A 60 8.94 2.05 -27.48
N SER A 61 8.93 0.83 -26.96
CA SER A 61 7.86 -0.15 -27.22
C SER A 61 6.51 0.29 -26.65
N ALA A 62 5.43 -0.06 -27.36
CA ALA A 62 4.06 0.23 -26.96
C ALA A 62 3.53 -0.74 -25.91
N VAL A 63 4.27 -0.90 -24.80
CA VAL A 63 3.90 -1.78 -23.68
C VAL A 63 3.53 -0.98 -22.44
N SER A 64 2.63 -1.54 -21.64
CA SER A 64 2.22 -0.99 -20.34
C SER A 64 1.84 0.50 -20.40
N GLY A 65 2.41 1.33 -19.53
CA GLY A 65 2.14 2.77 -19.45
C GLY A 65 2.94 3.62 -20.44
N ILE A 66 3.82 3.06 -21.28
CA ILE A 66 4.68 3.84 -22.19
C ILE A 66 3.87 4.69 -23.20
N PRO A 67 2.81 4.16 -23.87
CA PRO A 67 2.01 4.98 -24.78
C PRO A 67 1.41 6.21 -24.11
N GLU A 68 0.91 6.04 -22.87
CA GLU A 68 0.39 7.13 -22.07
C GLU A 68 1.51 8.07 -21.62
N GLN A 69 2.66 7.55 -21.20
CA GLN A 69 3.80 8.36 -20.78
C GLN A 69 4.33 9.24 -21.90
N LEU A 70 4.40 8.74 -23.15
CA LEU A 70 4.83 9.51 -24.30
C LEU A 70 3.76 10.48 -24.80
N GLY A 71 2.47 10.13 -24.73
CA GLY A 71 1.36 10.99 -25.14
C GLY A 71 1.54 11.63 -26.53
N GLY A 72 2.10 10.88 -27.49
CA GLY A 72 2.36 11.33 -28.86
C GLY A 72 3.63 12.16 -29.07
N THR A 73 4.47 12.34 -28.05
CA THR A 73 5.72 13.12 -28.13
C THR A 73 6.98 12.28 -28.41
N GLY A 74 6.79 11.00 -28.75
CA GLY A 74 7.85 10.06 -29.12
C GLY A 74 7.36 9.04 -30.13
N ILE A 75 8.24 8.12 -30.52
CA ILE A 75 7.94 7.06 -31.48
C ILE A 75 7.64 5.77 -30.73
N LEU A 76 6.47 5.19 -30.99
CA LEU A 76 6.06 3.90 -30.44
C LEU A 76 6.44 2.76 -31.38
N LEU A 77 7.14 1.77 -30.84
CA LEU A 77 7.43 0.51 -31.52
C LEU A 77 6.32 -0.51 -31.21
N PRO A 78 6.15 -1.54 -32.06
CA PRO A 78 5.36 -2.71 -31.72
C PRO A 78 5.83 -3.37 -30.40
N ASP A 79 4.97 -4.21 -29.83
CA ASP A 79 5.30 -4.98 -28.63
C ASP A 79 6.28 -6.12 -29.00
N PRO A 80 7.51 -6.13 -28.45
CA PRO A 80 8.50 -7.16 -28.75
C PRO A 80 8.10 -8.55 -28.23
N ALA A 81 7.19 -8.66 -27.26
CA ALA A 81 6.67 -9.96 -26.82
C ALA A 81 5.70 -10.58 -27.84
N ILE A 82 5.08 -9.76 -28.70
CA ILE A 82 4.14 -10.20 -29.74
C ILE A 82 4.89 -10.47 -31.05
N ASP A 83 5.69 -9.51 -31.50
CA ASP A 83 6.41 -9.59 -32.76
C ASP A 83 7.81 -8.95 -32.65
N PRO A 84 8.82 -9.74 -32.24
CA PRO A 84 10.19 -9.26 -32.10
C PRO A 84 10.79 -8.75 -33.42
N GLU A 85 10.47 -9.39 -34.55
CA GLU A 85 11.03 -9.03 -35.86
C GLU A 85 10.46 -7.70 -36.37
N ALA A 86 9.14 -7.52 -36.26
CA ALA A 86 8.51 -6.25 -36.59
C ALA A 86 9.01 -5.13 -35.67
N THR A 87 9.24 -5.42 -34.39
CA THR A 87 9.80 -4.46 -33.43
C THR A 87 11.21 -4.03 -33.83
N ALA A 88 12.08 -4.98 -34.18
CA ALA A 88 13.43 -4.69 -34.63
C ALA A 88 13.44 -3.87 -35.94
N LEU A 89 12.57 -4.19 -36.90
CA LEU A 89 12.43 -3.46 -38.15
C LEU A 89 11.93 -2.02 -37.92
N ALA A 90 10.92 -1.85 -37.06
CA ALA A 90 10.39 -0.55 -36.70
C ALA A 90 11.45 0.31 -36.00
N LEU A 91 12.24 -0.30 -35.10
CA LEU A 91 13.33 0.38 -34.41
C LEU A 91 14.41 0.85 -35.40
N ALA A 92 14.87 -0.03 -36.29
CA ALA A 92 15.87 0.33 -37.30
C ALA A 92 15.36 1.46 -38.21
N THR A 93 14.09 1.41 -38.62
CA THR A 93 13.45 2.44 -39.46
C THR A 93 13.39 3.78 -38.74
N ALA A 94 12.97 3.79 -37.47
CA ALA A 94 12.91 4.99 -36.65
C ALA A 94 14.29 5.62 -36.45
N LEU A 95 15.31 4.81 -36.14
CA LEU A 95 16.68 5.29 -35.96
C LEU A 95 17.28 5.84 -37.25
N ALA A 96 17.06 5.19 -38.39
CA ALA A 96 17.55 5.69 -39.68
C ALA A 96 16.92 7.04 -40.04
N ALA A 97 15.60 7.17 -39.85
CA ALA A 97 14.88 8.43 -40.09
C ALA A 97 15.38 9.55 -39.17
N LEU A 98 15.55 9.27 -37.87
CA LEU A 98 16.02 10.26 -36.91
C LEU A 98 17.49 10.63 -37.12
N ALA A 99 18.36 9.68 -37.48
CA ALA A 99 19.78 9.94 -37.72
C ALA A 99 20.00 10.94 -38.87
N GLY A 100 19.21 10.79 -39.95
CA GLY A 100 19.29 11.65 -41.14
C GLY A 100 18.65 13.04 -40.99
N GLU A 101 17.82 13.28 -39.97
CA GLU A 101 17.00 14.49 -39.88
C GLU A 101 17.11 15.19 -38.50
N PRO A 102 18.12 16.07 -38.31
CA PRO A 102 18.32 16.79 -37.05
C PRO A 102 17.13 17.65 -36.62
N ALA A 103 16.37 18.22 -37.56
CA ALA A 103 15.22 19.06 -37.23
C ALA A 103 14.09 18.25 -36.58
N THR A 104 13.87 17.02 -37.05
CA THR A 104 12.90 16.09 -36.46
C THR A 104 13.32 15.69 -35.05
N ARG A 105 14.62 15.42 -34.81
CA ARG A 105 15.13 15.11 -33.46
C ARG A 105 14.85 16.27 -32.49
N GLN A 106 15.15 17.50 -32.89
CA GLN A 106 14.90 18.68 -32.07
C GLN A 106 13.41 18.88 -31.78
N THR A 107 12.55 18.69 -32.79
CA THR A 107 11.10 18.85 -32.65
C THR A 107 10.52 17.84 -31.66
N LEU A 108 10.83 16.56 -31.82
CA LEU A 108 10.38 15.50 -30.91
C LEU A 108 10.95 15.68 -29.50
N GLY A 109 12.24 16.00 -29.40
CA GLY A 109 12.91 16.27 -28.14
C GLY A 109 12.29 17.44 -27.35
N GLN A 110 11.96 18.54 -28.03
CA GLN A 110 11.27 19.68 -27.42
C GLN A 110 9.86 19.31 -26.96
N ALA A 111 9.11 18.58 -27.78
CA ALA A 111 7.77 18.11 -27.41
C ALA A 111 7.81 17.19 -26.18
N GLY A 112 8.76 16.25 -26.15
CA GLY A 112 8.99 15.36 -25.00
C GLY A 112 9.36 16.13 -23.75
N ARG A 113 10.27 17.11 -23.86
CA ARG A 113 10.67 17.97 -22.73
C ARG A 113 9.51 18.77 -22.15
N GLU A 114 8.68 19.35 -23.01
CA GLU A 114 7.51 20.11 -22.57
C GLU A 114 6.50 19.21 -21.84
N ARG A 115 6.27 18.00 -22.37
CA ARG A 115 5.43 17.00 -21.70
C ARG A 115 5.98 16.60 -20.33
N ALA A 116 7.28 16.31 -20.24
CA ALA A 116 7.90 15.95 -18.97
C ALA A 116 7.78 17.07 -17.92
N ARG A 117 7.97 18.32 -18.33
CA ARG A 117 7.78 19.48 -17.45
C ARG A 117 6.34 19.65 -16.97
N SER A 118 5.39 19.42 -17.88
CA SER A 118 3.97 19.62 -17.62
C SER A 118 3.36 18.54 -16.73
N HIS A 119 3.84 17.30 -16.80
CA HIS A 119 3.19 16.16 -16.15
C HIS A 119 4.06 15.41 -15.13
N PHE A 120 5.37 15.32 -15.36
CA PHE A 120 6.25 14.38 -14.64
C PHE A 120 7.25 15.08 -13.71
N THR A 121 6.88 16.26 -13.20
CA THR A 121 7.61 16.95 -12.14
C THR A 121 6.87 16.77 -10.82
N ALA A 122 7.61 16.72 -9.70
CA ALA A 122 6.98 16.62 -8.38
C ALA A 122 5.90 17.71 -8.16
N PRO A 123 6.12 19.00 -8.50
CA PRO A 123 5.08 20.02 -8.38
C PRO A 123 3.84 19.75 -9.25
N ALA A 124 4.01 19.27 -10.49
CA ALA A 124 2.88 18.95 -11.36
C ALA A 124 2.07 17.76 -10.83
N MET A 125 2.76 16.71 -10.39
CA MET A 125 2.13 15.52 -9.81
C MET A 125 1.39 15.86 -8.52
N ILE A 126 2.00 16.60 -7.60
CA ILE A 126 1.36 17.03 -6.35
C ILE A 126 0.09 17.83 -6.65
N ARG A 127 0.14 18.76 -7.60
CA ARG A 127 -1.03 19.53 -8.00
C ARG A 127 -2.14 18.64 -8.53
N SER A 128 -1.83 17.71 -9.44
CA SER A 128 -2.80 16.77 -10.00
C SER A 128 -3.47 15.91 -8.92
N TRP A 129 -2.70 15.44 -7.94
CA TRP A 129 -3.25 14.70 -6.79
C TRP A 129 -4.16 15.57 -5.92
N LEU A 130 -3.78 16.80 -5.62
CA LEU A 130 -4.59 17.72 -4.84
C LEU A 130 -5.90 18.07 -5.56
N ASP A 131 -5.85 18.29 -6.87
CA ASP A 131 -7.03 18.58 -7.69
C ASP A 131 -7.99 17.38 -7.71
N LEU A 132 -7.45 16.15 -7.84
CA LEU A 132 -8.25 14.93 -7.74
C LEU A 132 -8.91 14.80 -6.37
N LEU A 133 -8.15 14.93 -5.29
CA LEU A 133 -8.68 14.84 -3.93
C LEU A 133 -9.74 15.91 -3.65
N ALA A 134 -9.51 17.16 -4.10
CA ALA A 134 -10.48 18.24 -3.98
C ALA A 134 -11.76 17.95 -4.77
N SER A 135 -11.65 17.35 -5.96
CA SER A 135 -12.82 16.96 -6.76
C SER A 135 -13.66 15.86 -6.10
N LEU A 136 -13.01 14.99 -5.32
CA LEU A 136 -13.67 13.89 -4.61
C LEU A 136 -14.14 14.28 -3.20
N ALA A 137 -13.58 15.35 -2.61
CA ALA A 137 -13.87 15.77 -1.24
C ALA A 137 -15.38 15.96 -0.95
N PRO A 138 -16.21 16.56 -1.83
CA PRO A 138 -17.65 16.68 -1.59
C PRO A 138 -18.36 15.32 -1.51
N ALA A 139 -17.94 14.35 -2.32
CA ALA A 139 -18.48 12.99 -2.30
C ALA A 139 -18.02 12.21 -1.05
N LEU A 140 -16.77 12.46 -0.60
CA LEU A 140 -16.20 11.83 0.59
C LEU A 140 -16.76 12.40 1.90
N ALA A 141 -17.07 13.69 1.96
CA ALA A 141 -17.61 14.35 3.16
C ALA A 141 -19.00 13.82 3.58
N GLY A 142 -19.79 13.30 2.63
CA GLY A 142 -21.06 12.63 2.89
C GLY A 142 -20.96 11.10 2.91
N ALA A 143 -19.86 10.53 2.41
CA ALA A 143 -19.65 9.10 2.41
C ALA A 143 -19.23 8.63 3.80
N ARG A 144 -20.10 7.88 4.48
CA ARG A 144 -19.60 6.96 5.50
C ARG A 144 -18.68 5.98 4.78
N VAL A 145 -17.40 5.96 5.14
CA VAL A 145 -16.46 4.93 4.67
C VAL A 145 -17.10 3.58 4.98
N ARG A 146 -17.66 2.94 3.94
CA ARG A 146 -18.06 1.55 4.01
C ARG A 146 -16.81 0.76 3.70
N TYR A 147 -16.07 0.37 4.72
CA TYR A 147 -15.30 -0.85 4.60
C TYR A 147 -16.30 -1.96 4.22
N PRO A 148 -16.01 -2.78 3.19
CA PRO A 148 -16.86 -3.92 2.89
C PRO A 148 -17.10 -4.69 4.19
N ASP A 149 -18.36 -5.03 4.47
CA ASP A 149 -18.70 -5.85 5.63
C ASP A 149 -17.82 -7.11 5.56
N PRO A 150 -16.91 -7.34 6.54
CA PRO A 150 -15.85 -8.34 6.45
C PRO A 150 -16.34 -9.78 6.46
N ALA A 151 -17.65 -10.03 6.39
CA ALA A 151 -18.20 -11.34 6.05
C ALA A 151 -17.42 -12.05 4.92
N GLY A 152 -16.88 -11.31 3.94
CA GLY A 152 -16.10 -11.91 2.85
C GLY A 152 -14.59 -12.08 3.09
N TYR A 153 -13.95 -11.27 3.94
CA TYR A 153 -12.49 -11.27 4.06
C TYR A 153 -12.03 -12.12 5.25
N LEU A 154 -11.50 -13.29 4.93
CA LEU A 154 -10.73 -14.11 5.87
C LEU A 154 -9.26 -13.71 5.74
N PRO A 155 -8.57 -13.32 6.83
CA PRO A 155 -7.11 -13.25 6.80
C PRO A 155 -6.57 -14.58 6.27
N PRO A 156 -5.58 -14.58 5.37
CA PRO A 156 -5.05 -15.81 4.77
C PRO A 156 -4.45 -16.76 5.81
N ASN A 157 -4.02 -16.21 6.96
CA ASN A 157 -3.46 -16.94 8.07
C ASN A 157 -4.51 -17.18 9.15
N ALA A 158 -4.64 -18.45 9.57
CA ALA A 158 -5.40 -18.80 10.76
C ALA A 158 -4.74 -18.15 12.00
N ALA A 159 -5.56 -17.66 12.91
CA ALA A 159 -5.09 -17.01 14.12
C ALA A 159 -4.32 -18.02 15.00
N PRO A 160 -3.10 -17.67 15.44
CA PRO A 160 -2.24 -18.59 16.16
C PRO A 160 -2.72 -18.76 17.61
N PHE A 161 -3.36 -19.89 17.90
CA PHE A 161 -3.79 -20.22 19.25
C PHE A 161 -2.61 -20.37 20.23
N GLY A 162 -2.75 -19.79 21.42
CA GLY A 162 -1.76 -19.82 22.49
C GLY A 162 -0.60 -18.84 22.31
N GLN A 163 -0.57 -18.08 21.22
CA GLN A 163 0.49 -17.12 20.91
C GLN A 163 -0.06 -15.69 20.83
N ASP A 164 0.81 -14.71 21.06
CA ASP A 164 0.43 -13.31 20.95
C ASP A 164 0.34 -12.89 19.49
N ILE A 165 -0.76 -12.22 19.13
CA ILE A 165 -0.98 -11.63 17.83
C ILE A 165 -0.25 -10.28 17.80
N PRO A 166 0.61 -10.01 16.80
CA PRO A 166 1.51 -8.85 16.79
C PRO A 166 0.80 -7.54 16.41
N ILE A 167 -0.03 -6.98 17.30
CA ILE A 167 -0.84 -5.77 17.04
C ILE A 167 0.00 -4.49 16.79
N GLY A 168 1.21 -4.43 17.33
CA GLY A 168 2.12 -3.29 17.17
C GLY A 168 2.85 -3.23 15.82
N ASP A 169 2.93 -4.33 15.08
CA ASP A 169 3.61 -4.39 13.77
C ASP A 169 2.63 -3.98 12.66
N ASP A 170 2.92 -2.91 11.92
CA ASP A 170 2.03 -2.41 10.86
C ASP A 170 1.83 -3.41 9.72
N LEU A 171 2.87 -4.16 9.33
CA LEU A 171 2.79 -5.10 8.24
C LEU A 171 2.06 -6.38 8.66
N ALA A 172 2.42 -6.95 9.82
CA ALA A 172 1.81 -8.17 10.30
C ALA A 172 0.38 -7.95 10.81
N ALA A 173 0.09 -6.82 11.47
CA ALA A 173 -1.24 -6.53 12.00
C ALA A 173 -2.25 -6.20 10.90
N ALA A 174 -1.82 -5.75 9.72
CA ALA A 174 -2.71 -5.43 8.60
C ALA A 174 -3.60 -6.62 8.17
N GLU A 175 -3.18 -7.85 8.44
CA GLU A 175 -3.98 -9.05 8.17
C GLU A 175 -5.25 -9.10 9.04
N PHE A 176 -5.13 -8.71 10.31
CA PHE A 176 -6.18 -8.85 11.32
C PHE A 176 -6.96 -7.56 11.57
N LEU A 177 -6.29 -6.42 11.50
CA LEU A 177 -6.91 -5.12 11.73
C LEU A 177 -7.84 -4.75 10.57
N LYS A 178 -8.94 -4.09 10.91
CA LYS A 178 -9.88 -3.50 9.96
C LYS A 178 -9.94 -1.99 10.17
N GLU A 179 -11.10 -1.45 10.51
CA GLU A 179 -11.28 -0.02 10.75
C GLU A 179 -10.99 0.37 12.20
N GLY A 180 -10.65 1.65 12.41
CA GLY A 180 -10.61 2.29 13.73
C GLY A 180 -9.33 2.10 14.53
N TRP A 181 -8.19 1.91 13.86
CA TRP A 181 -6.89 1.74 14.50
C TRP A 181 -5.89 2.80 14.03
N SER A 182 -5.09 3.29 14.97
CA SER A 182 -3.91 4.15 14.70
C SER A 182 -2.74 3.36 14.08
N HIS A 183 -1.63 4.02 13.74
CA HIS A 183 -0.36 3.33 13.44
C HIS A 183 0.22 2.60 14.67
N GLY A 184 1.08 1.61 14.43
CA GLY A 184 1.74 0.85 15.49
C GLY A 184 2.63 1.73 16.38
N GLU A 185 2.51 1.59 17.70
CA GLU A 185 3.29 2.33 18.69
C GLU A 185 4.10 1.37 19.58
N GLY A 186 5.06 0.69 18.96
CA GLY A 186 5.96 -0.24 19.62
C GLY A 186 5.24 -1.49 20.14
N ALA A 187 4.79 -1.45 21.39
CA ALA A 187 4.20 -2.60 22.10
C ALA A 187 2.70 -2.80 21.83
N GLY A 188 2.08 -2.03 20.94
CA GLY A 188 0.64 -2.10 20.70
C GLY A 188 0.13 -0.98 19.82
N ARG A 189 -1.19 -0.74 19.90
CA ARG A 189 -1.88 0.22 19.03
C ARG A 189 -3.10 0.83 19.72
N TRP A 190 -3.37 2.11 19.47
CA TRP A 190 -4.59 2.76 19.92
C TRP A 190 -5.76 2.51 18.98
N THR A 191 -6.94 2.33 19.55
CA THR A 191 -8.19 2.59 18.82
C THR A 191 -8.31 4.09 18.54
N GLU A 192 -8.75 4.43 17.32
CA GLU A 192 -9.01 5.80 16.91
C GLU A 192 -10.50 6.00 16.61
N GLY A 193 -11.15 6.87 17.38
CA GLY A 193 -12.59 7.11 17.36
C GLY A 193 -13.36 6.19 18.31
N GLY A 194 -14.68 6.12 18.10
CA GLY A 194 -15.60 5.36 18.97
C GLY A 194 -15.71 3.87 18.65
N ARG A 195 -14.93 3.35 17.69
CA ARG A 195 -15.04 1.96 17.26
C ARG A 195 -13.76 1.47 16.58
N ALA A 196 -13.32 0.27 16.94
CA ALA A 196 -12.22 -0.44 16.26
C ALA A 196 -12.58 -1.91 16.02
N ARG A 197 -12.04 -2.53 14.95
CA ARG A 197 -12.39 -3.92 14.57
C ARG A 197 -11.20 -4.79 14.19
N LEU A 198 -11.27 -6.05 14.60
CA LEU A 198 -10.38 -7.13 14.19
C LEU A 198 -11.20 -8.19 13.44
N ALA A 199 -10.63 -8.77 12.38
CA ALA A 199 -11.12 -10.00 11.78
C ALA A 199 -10.07 -11.09 11.97
N LEU A 200 -10.49 -12.22 12.50
CA LEU A 200 -9.63 -13.35 12.84
C LEU A 200 -10.10 -14.57 12.04
N GLY A 201 -9.20 -15.19 11.31
CA GLY A 201 -9.41 -16.55 10.81
C GLY A 201 -9.27 -17.53 11.95
N LEU A 202 -10.25 -18.40 12.14
CA LEU A 202 -10.25 -19.37 13.23
C LEU A 202 -10.04 -20.77 12.67
N PRO A 203 -9.04 -21.54 13.17
CA PRO A 203 -8.91 -22.94 12.81
C PRO A 203 -10.03 -23.77 13.45
N GLU A 204 -10.19 -25.01 12.98
CA GLU A 204 -11.26 -25.92 13.43
C GLU A 204 -11.29 -26.12 14.96
N ALA A 205 -10.15 -26.04 15.63
CA ALA A 205 -10.07 -26.13 17.09
C ALA A 205 -10.90 -25.06 17.84
N ALA A 206 -11.26 -23.95 17.19
CA ALA A 206 -12.10 -22.89 17.76
C ALA A 206 -13.60 -23.10 17.56
N ARG A 207 -14.00 -24.16 16.84
CA ARG A 207 -15.38 -24.34 16.33
C ARG A 207 -16.43 -24.31 17.45
N ASP A 208 -16.08 -24.84 18.61
CA ASP A 208 -16.97 -24.91 19.78
C ASP A 208 -16.81 -23.71 20.72
N GLY A 209 -15.92 -22.77 20.39
CA GLY A 209 -15.62 -21.59 21.19
C GLY A 209 -14.13 -21.39 21.40
N PHE A 210 -13.77 -20.17 21.80
CA PHE A 210 -12.41 -19.78 22.13
C PHE A 210 -12.42 -18.72 23.25
N VAL A 211 -11.32 -18.57 23.96
CA VAL A 211 -11.09 -17.47 24.88
C VAL A 211 -10.29 -16.41 24.15
N LEU A 212 -10.80 -15.18 24.18
CA LEU A 212 -10.15 -13.97 23.69
C LEU A 212 -9.48 -13.27 24.87
N GLU A 213 -8.16 -13.25 24.89
CA GLU A 213 -7.38 -12.55 25.90
C GLU A 213 -6.97 -11.16 25.37
N LEU A 214 -7.34 -10.11 26.11
CA LEU A 214 -7.06 -8.72 25.78
C LEU A 214 -6.25 -8.07 26.89
N ASN A 215 -5.11 -7.51 26.52
CA ASN A 215 -4.25 -6.73 27.40
C ASN A 215 -4.11 -5.31 26.88
N GLY A 216 -4.29 -4.32 27.73
CA GLY A 216 -4.25 -2.93 27.27
C GLY A 216 -4.53 -1.92 28.36
N ARG A 217 -4.80 -0.67 27.95
CA ARG A 217 -5.14 0.43 28.86
C ARG A 217 -6.01 1.47 28.15
N PRO A 218 -6.93 2.14 28.87
CA PRO A 218 -7.68 3.24 28.28
C PRO A 218 -6.81 4.49 28.13
N PHE A 219 -7.19 5.38 27.21
CA PHE A 219 -6.78 6.76 27.23
C PHE A 219 -7.81 7.54 28.04
N LEU A 220 -7.39 8.10 29.16
CA LEU A 220 -8.19 9.04 29.94
C LEU A 220 -7.49 10.39 29.88
N GLY A 221 -8.24 11.44 29.53
CA GLY A 221 -7.76 12.81 29.54
C GLY A 221 -7.51 13.34 30.95
N ARG A 222 -7.26 14.66 31.06
CA ARG A 222 -7.17 15.31 32.38
C ARG A 222 -8.57 15.41 33.01
N GLY A 223 -8.67 15.15 34.32
CA GLY A 223 -9.89 15.42 35.10
C GLY A 223 -10.96 14.33 35.08
N ASP A 224 -10.57 13.05 35.20
CA ASP A 224 -11.49 11.91 35.37
C ASP A 224 -12.54 11.77 34.24
N THR A 225 -12.16 12.00 32.98
CA THR A 225 -13.08 11.76 31.85
C THR A 225 -13.40 10.26 31.78
N PRO A 226 -14.68 9.85 31.87
CA PRO A 226 -15.02 8.45 31.88
C PRO A 226 -14.88 7.84 30.47
N LEU A 227 -14.39 6.61 30.41
CA LEU A 227 -14.36 5.82 29.18
C LEU A 227 -15.02 4.47 29.42
N ALA A 228 -15.84 4.02 28.47
CA ALA A 228 -16.38 2.67 28.47
C ALA A 228 -15.96 1.92 27.21
N LEU A 229 -15.59 0.66 27.37
CA LEU A 229 -15.25 -0.27 26.30
C LEU A 229 -16.25 -1.43 26.32
N THR A 230 -16.97 -1.61 25.23
CA THR A 230 -17.76 -2.83 24.99
C THR A 230 -17.07 -3.66 23.94
N VAL A 231 -16.67 -4.88 24.30
CA VAL A 231 -16.10 -5.86 23.38
C VAL A 231 -17.22 -6.77 22.89
N THR A 232 -17.43 -6.81 21.59
CA THR A 232 -18.36 -7.74 20.96
C THR A 232 -17.61 -8.68 20.02
N VAL A 233 -18.04 -9.93 19.96
CA VAL A 233 -17.50 -10.94 19.04
C VAL A 233 -18.65 -11.50 18.22
N CYS A 234 -18.54 -11.38 16.89
CA CYS A 234 -19.59 -11.78 15.95
C CYS A 234 -20.97 -11.19 16.29
N GLY A 235 -20.98 -9.93 16.76
CA GLY A 235 -22.20 -9.19 17.14
C GLY A 235 -22.77 -9.53 18.50
N ARG A 236 -22.12 -10.41 19.29
CA ARG A 236 -22.51 -10.75 20.65
C ARG A 236 -21.61 -10.04 21.65
N GLU A 237 -22.16 -9.46 22.71
CA GLU A 237 -21.36 -8.87 23.78
C GLU A 237 -20.54 -9.95 24.50
N ALA A 238 -19.22 -9.78 24.50
CA ALA A 238 -18.27 -10.69 25.15
C ALA A 238 -17.76 -10.10 26.48
N GLY A 239 -17.70 -8.77 26.59
CA GLY A 239 -17.33 -8.09 27.82
C GLY A 239 -17.59 -6.59 27.76
N ARG A 240 -17.75 -5.97 28.93
CA ARG A 240 -17.95 -4.53 29.10
C ARG A 240 -17.09 -4.04 30.24
N PHE A 241 -16.35 -2.96 30.00
CA PHE A 241 -15.40 -2.37 30.92
C PHE A 241 -15.64 -0.86 30.99
N ALA A 242 -15.43 -0.26 32.16
CA ALA A 242 -15.57 1.17 32.35
C ALA A 242 -14.49 1.69 33.28
N TRP A 243 -13.96 2.86 32.95
CA TRP A 243 -12.99 3.59 33.75
C TRP A 243 -13.57 4.96 34.07
N PRO A 244 -13.97 5.23 35.32
CA PRO A 244 -14.57 6.49 35.70
C PRO A 244 -13.55 7.64 35.86
N GLY A 245 -12.25 7.36 35.81
CA GLY A 245 -11.22 8.40 35.92
C GLY A 245 -9.77 7.94 36.11
N SER A 246 -9.54 6.66 36.46
CA SER A 246 -8.18 6.10 36.57
C SER A 246 -7.84 5.17 35.39
N PRO A 247 -6.71 5.34 34.68
CA PRO A 247 -6.37 4.55 33.50
C PRO A 247 -5.74 3.20 33.88
N GLN A 248 -6.44 2.42 34.70
CA GLN A 248 -5.95 1.12 35.13
C GLN A 248 -5.84 0.17 33.93
N PRO A 249 -4.75 -0.61 33.83
CA PRO A 249 -4.61 -1.61 32.77
C PRO A 249 -5.75 -2.63 32.80
N LEU A 250 -6.13 -3.09 31.62
CA LEU A 250 -7.03 -4.23 31.41
C LEU A 250 -6.20 -5.48 31.13
N ALA A 251 -6.50 -6.56 31.84
CA ALA A 251 -6.15 -7.92 31.46
C ALA A 251 -7.42 -8.76 31.56
N ALA A 252 -8.04 -9.07 30.43
CA ALA A 252 -9.33 -9.75 30.37
C ALA A 252 -9.25 -11.03 29.54
N ALA A 253 -9.91 -12.08 30.00
CA ALA A 253 -10.10 -13.34 29.27
C ALA A 253 -11.61 -13.53 29.04
N LEU A 254 -12.03 -13.44 27.77
CA LEU A 254 -13.44 -13.44 27.38
C LEU A 254 -13.79 -14.73 26.64
N ALA A 255 -14.73 -15.52 27.18
CA ALA A 255 -15.23 -16.70 26.48
C ALA A 255 -16.12 -16.26 25.30
N CYS A 256 -15.76 -16.70 24.10
CA CYS A 256 -16.33 -16.25 22.84
C CYS A 256 -16.80 -17.44 22.01
N LEU A 257 -17.81 -17.19 21.19
CA LEU A 257 -18.28 -18.13 20.17
C LEU A 257 -17.90 -17.62 18.78
N PRO A 258 -17.50 -18.50 17.85
CA PRO A 258 -17.27 -18.12 16.47
C PRO A 258 -18.56 -17.66 15.78
N GLY A 259 -18.42 -17.17 14.54
CA GLY A 259 -19.55 -16.93 13.65
C GLY A 259 -20.37 -18.21 13.38
N THR A 260 -21.50 -18.07 12.71
CA THR A 260 -22.38 -19.21 12.37
C THR A 260 -22.48 -19.42 10.87
N GLY A 261 -22.88 -20.63 10.46
CA GLY A 261 -23.04 -21.00 9.06
C GLY A 261 -21.74 -20.82 8.26
N ARG A 262 -21.79 -20.06 7.17
CA ARG A 262 -20.64 -19.77 6.31
C ARG A 262 -19.51 -18.98 7.00
N PHE A 263 -19.74 -18.44 8.19
CA PHE A 263 -18.75 -17.67 8.96
C PHE A 263 -18.20 -18.41 10.19
N ALA A 264 -18.39 -19.73 10.27
CA ALA A 264 -17.96 -20.54 11.42
C ALA A 264 -16.45 -20.55 11.67
N GLN A 265 -15.64 -20.24 10.65
CA GLN A 265 -14.18 -20.13 10.76
C GLN A 265 -13.72 -18.67 10.91
N GLN A 266 -14.60 -17.79 11.39
CA GLN A 266 -14.30 -16.37 11.51
C GLN A 266 -14.73 -15.86 12.88
N ALA A 267 -13.94 -14.94 13.44
CA ALA A 267 -14.36 -14.06 14.51
C ALA A 267 -14.12 -12.61 14.13
N VAL A 268 -15.20 -11.81 14.17
CA VAL A 268 -15.09 -10.35 14.08
C VAL A 268 -15.20 -9.80 15.49
N VAL A 269 -14.08 -9.28 16.01
CA VAL A 269 -14.05 -8.60 17.30
C VAL A 269 -14.26 -7.11 17.05
N THR A 270 -15.23 -6.51 17.72
CA THR A 270 -15.45 -5.06 17.70
C THR A 270 -15.26 -4.50 19.10
N LEU A 271 -14.39 -3.51 19.21
CA LEU A 271 -14.23 -2.67 20.38
C LEU A 271 -15.09 -1.43 20.12
N ALA A 272 -16.16 -1.25 20.88
CA ALA A 272 -16.96 -0.02 20.88
C ALA A 272 -16.53 0.82 22.08
N ILE A 273 -16.16 2.08 21.82
CA ILE A 273 -15.57 2.99 22.79
C ILE A 273 -16.48 4.19 22.97
N ASP A 274 -17.03 4.35 24.16
CA ASP A 274 -17.74 5.56 24.56
C ASP A 274 -16.79 6.43 25.38
N GLY A 275 -16.61 7.69 24.96
CA GLY A 275 -15.71 8.65 25.64
C GLY A 275 -14.30 8.75 25.07
N ALA A 276 -14.04 8.25 23.85
CA ALA A 276 -12.78 8.49 23.15
C ALA A 276 -12.52 10.00 22.99
N SER A 277 -11.29 10.45 23.25
CA SER A 277 -10.93 11.87 23.20
C SER A 277 -9.47 12.05 22.79
N SER A 278 -9.11 13.25 22.32
CA SER A 278 -7.74 13.51 21.85
C SER A 278 -6.83 14.05 22.94
N PRO A 279 -5.53 13.72 22.92
CA PRO A 279 -4.54 14.39 23.76
C PRO A 279 -4.57 15.91 23.64
N ALA A 280 -4.83 16.44 22.43
CA ALA A 280 -5.01 17.88 22.18
C ALA A 280 -6.19 18.48 22.95
N ALA A 281 -7.34 17.78 23.02
CA ALA A 281 -8.50 18.25 23.78
C ALA A 281 -8.23 18.41 25.28
N HIS A 282 -7.20 17.73 25.81
CA HIS A 282 -6.79 17.76 27.21
C HIS A 282 -5.49 18.51 27.47
N ALA A 283 -4.98 19.24 26.46
CA ALA A 283 -3.70 19.97 26.52
C ALA A 283 -2.52 19.09 26.98
N ILE A 284 -2.50 17.82 26.57
CA ILE A 284 -1.42 16.87 26.86
C ILE A 284 -0.34 16.93 25.78
N SER A 285 -0.73 17.04 24.51
CA SER A 285 0.15 17.21 23.33
C SER A 285 -0.66 17.75 22.14
N ASP A 286 -0.02 18.01 21.00
CA ASP A 286 -0.70 18.47 19.78
C ASP A 286 -1.40 17.34 19.00
N ASP A 287 -1.39 16.09 19.50
CA ASP A 287 -2.03 14.95 18.83
C ASP A 287 -3.57 15.11 18.79
N PRO A 288 -4.17 15.25 17.59
CA PRO A 288 -5.61 15.48 17.43
C PRO A 288 -6.42 14.19 17.41
N ARG A 289 -5.80 13.01 17.38
CA ARG A 289 -6.48 11.72 17.22
C ARG A 289 -7.39 11.44 18.42
N PRO A 290 -8.66 11.08 18.23
CA PRO A 290 -9.53 10.66 19.33
C PRO A 290 -9.14 9.26 19.81
N LEU A 291 -8.31 9.16 20.84
CA LEU A 291 -7.79 7.89 21.36
C LEU A 291 -8.79 7.27 22.36
N GLY A 292 -8.94 5.95 22.29
CA GLY A 292 -9.85 5.18 23.14
C GLY A 292 -9.12 4.18 24.04
N PHE A 293 -8.81 3.00 23.50
CA PHE A 293 -8.13 1.92 24.20
C PHE A 293 -6.85 1.55 23.46
N PHE A 294 -5.74 1.43 24.20
CA PHE A 294 -4.49 0.88 23.71
C PHE A 294 -4.51 -0.63 23.88
N LEU A 295 -4.49 -1.36 22.77
CA LEU A 295 -4.35 -2.82 22.77
C LEU A 295 -2.86 -3.16 22.72
N ALA A 296 -2.33 -3.64 23.84
CA ALA A 296 -0.93 -4.05 24.00
C ALA A 296 -0.72 -5.53 23.64
N GLY A 297 -1.72 -6.37 23.86
CA GLY A 297 -1.62 -7.80 23.60
C GLY A 297 -2.97 -8.41 23.29
N LEU A 298 -2.98 -9.33 22.34
CA LEU A 298 -4.14 -10.09 21.92
C LEU A 298 -3.71 -11.54 21.78
N ARG A 299 -4.37 -12.45 22.50
CA ARG A 299 -4.13 -13.90 22.40
C ARG A 299 -5.45 -14.63 22.30
N LEU A 300 -5.46 -15.73 21.56
CA LEU A 300 -6.59 -16.64 21.51
C LEU A 300 -6.21 -17.97 22.14
N THR A 301 -7.09 -18.61 22.89
CA THR A 301 -6.95 -20.01 23.31
C THR A 301 -8.22 -20.79 23.00
N PRO A 302 -8.16 -22.07 22.61
CA PRO A 302 -9.37 -22.85 22.37
C PRO A 302 -10.15 -23.02 23.68
N LEU A 303 -11.48 -22.96 23.63
CA LEU A 303 -12.30 -23.19 24.81
C LEU A 303 -12.25 -24.68 25.13
N SER A 304 -11.46 -25.05 26.15
CA SER A 304 -11.32 -26.46 26.55
C SER A 304 -12.64 -26.98 27.10
N ARG A 305 -13.15 -28.10 26.56
CA ARG A 305 -14.24 -28.83 27.22
C ARG A 305 -13.68 -29.46 28.50
N PRO A 306 -14.33 -29.29 29.68
CA PRO A 306 -13.96 -30.08 30.85
C PRO A 306 -14.21 -31.56 30.54
N GLY A 307 -13.14 -32.34 30.32
CA GLY A 307 -13.22 -33.80 30.18
C GLY A 307 -12.35 -34.46 29.12
N VAL A 308 -11.63 -33.72 28.27
CA VAL A 308 -10.68 -34.34 27.32
C VAL A 308 -9.28 -33.81 27.61
N ARG A 309 -8.47 -34.65 28.28
CA ARG A 309 -7.01 -34.45 28.34
C ARG A 309 -6.37 -35.02 27.07
N PRO A 310 -5.22 -34.47 26.64
CA PRO A 310 -4.54 -34.89 25.41
C PRO A 310 -4.18 -36.37 25.39
#